data_AF-A0A2E9J8N9-F1
#
_entry.id   AF-A0A2E9J8N9-F1
#
_cell.length_a   1.000
_cell.length_b   1.000
_cell.length_c   1.000
_cell.angle_alpha   90.00
_cell.angle_beta   90.00
_cell.angle_gamma   90.00
#
_symmetry.space_group_name_H-M   'P 1'
#
loop_
_entity.id
_entity.type
_entity.pdbx_description
1 polymer ?
#
loop_
_entity_poly.entity_id
_entity_poly.type
_entity_poly.pdbx_seq_one_letter_code
_entity_poly.pdbx_strand_id
1 'polypeptide(L)'
;MALKNLSYVSDDAIKWLRMKWETLRDSLIQGRSRSLTNRNAIISEGNREKTLRMGHMYFFHYQPKLREKLAYYDVFPLVIPVGSYAKGIIGMNFHYLPYNMRERLMKKLIGYLNEERTPGGRSAYLNITYNTLLPFTRFKEARPTIHKYDMTGSYVRSQFIHVEADEWNTALHLPVEEFRSTSGGDGVTNTEVWQDSRDKIGIRPSIR
;
A
#
# COMPACT_ATOMS: atom_id res chain seq x y z
N MET A 1 -10.08 -20.17 8.71
CA MET A 1 -11.49 -20.06 8.29
C MET A 1 -11.83 -18.63 7.79
N ALA A 2 -10.91 -17.95 7.08
CA ALA A 2 -10.98 -16.50 6.80
C ALA A 2 -11.33 -16.13 5.34
N LEU A 3 -11.64 -17.10 4.47
CA LEU A 3 -11.75 -16.88 3.02
C LEU A 3 -13.18 -16.85 2.47
N LYS A 4 -14.22 -16.73 3.29
CA LYS A 4 -15.61 -16.97 2.83
C LYS A 4 -16.43 -15.75 2.39
N ASN A 5 -16.03 -14.50 2.66
CA ASN A 5 -16.86 -13.34 2.34
C ASN A 5 -16.11 -12.31 1.48
N LEU A 6 -16.00 -12.62 0.18
CA LEU A 6 -15.39 -11.78 -0.85
C LEU A 6 -16.42 -10.94 -1.63
N SER A 7 -17.61 -10.71 -1.09
CA SER A 7 -18.66 -9.97 -1.81
C SER A 7 -19.62 -9.25 -0.86
N TYR A 8 -19.27 -8.02 -0.47
CA TYR A 8 -20.10 -6.83 -0.21
C TYR A 8 -19.33 -5.91 0.73
N VAL A 9 -18.94 -4.73 0.24
CA VAL A 9 -18.47 -3.63 1.10
C VAL A 9 -19.72 -2.88 1.54
N SER A 10 -20.12 -3.00 2.80
CA SER A 10 -21.30 -2.31 3.35
C SER A 10 -21.03 -0.81 3.55
N ASP A 11 -22.08 0.02 3.55
CA ASP A 11 -22.00 1.46 3.82
C ASP A 11 -21.35 1.78 5.18
N ASP A 12 -21.47 0.86 6.14
CA ASP A 12 -20.78 0.92 7.44
C ASP A 12 -19.27 0.75 7.32
N ALA A 13 -18.78 -0.06 6.38
CA ALA A 13 -17.35 -0.19 6.12
C ALA A 13 -16.78 1.09 5.49
N ILE A 14 -17.53 1.76 4.61
CA ILE A 14 -17.15 3.06 4.01
C ILE A 14 -17.17 4.17 5.08
N LYS A 15 -18.16 4.19 5.96
CA LYS A 15 -18.25 5.15 7.06
C LYS A 15 -17.15 4.93 8.11
N TRP A 16 -16.96 3.69 8.53
CA TRP A 16 -15.87 3.28 9.41
C TRP A 16 -14.51 3.65 8.82
N LEU A 17 -14.33 3.41 7.53
CA LEU A 17 -13.13 3.76 6.79
C LEU A 17 -12.89 5.27 6.69
N ARG A 18 -13.91 6.07 6.37
CA ARG A 18 -13.79 7.54 6.39
C ARG A 18 -13.43 8.04 7.77
N MET A 19 -14.04 7.51 8.82
CA MET A 19 -13.68 7.84 10.21
C MET A 19 -12.25 7.42 10.55
N LYS A 20 -11.82 6.22 10.13
CA LYS A 20 -10.45 5.74 10.30
C LYS A 20 -9.44 6.59 9.51
N TRP A 21 -9.80 7.03 8.31
CA TRP A 21 -8.99 7.89 7.45
C TRP A 21 -8.79 9.28 8.04
N GLU A 22 -9.84 9.94 8.49
CA GLU A 22 -9.72 11.24 9.17
C GLU A 22 -8.89 11.11 10.46
N THR A 23 -9.09 10.02 11.20
CA THR A 23 -8.32 9.75 12.42
C THR A 23 -6.84 9.48 12.12
N LEU A 24 -6.54 8.71 11.07
CA LEU A 24 -5.16 8.43 10.62
C LEU A 24 -4.50 9.71 10.13
N ARG A 25 -5.16 10.48 9.27
CA ARG A 25 -4.73 11.79 8.77
C ARG A 25 -4.41 12.74 9.93
N ASP A 26 -5.31 12.87 10.89
CA ASP A 26 -5.13 13.74 12.06
C ASP A 26 -3.97 13.28 12.95
N SER A 27 -3.85 11.97 13.20
CA SER A 27 -2.72 11.36 13.92
C SER A 27 -1.37 11.61 13.23
N LEU A 28 -1.35 11.56 11.88
CA LEU A 28 -0.14 11.72 11.07
C LEU A 28 0.27 13.19 10.93
N ILE A 29 -0.69 14.12 10.98
CA ILE A 29 -0.44 15.59 11.00
C ILE A 29 -0.08 16.08 12.41
N GLN A 30 -0.67 15.50 13.47
CA GLN A 30 -0.48 15.92 14.87
C GLN A 30 0.81 15.43 15.53
N GLY A 31 1.69 14.72 14.82
CA GLY A 31 3.07 14.42 15.27
C GLY A 31 3.95 15.65 15.58
N ARG A 32 3.37 16.86 15.58
CA ARG A 32 3.99 18.15 15.94
C ARG A 32 3.36 18.90 17.12
N SER A 33 2.25 18.45 17.73
CA SER A 33 1.64 19.23 18.83
C SER A 33 1.38 18.42 20.10
N ARG A 34 1.78 18.99 21.23
CA ARG A 34 1.74 18.42 22.58
C ARG A 34 0.30 18.29 23.09
N SER A 35 0.04 17.15 23.74
CA SER A 35 -0.99 16.92 24.78
C SER A 35 -2.47 17.03 24.38
N LEU A 36 -3.22 15.94 24.56
CA LEU A 36 -4.31 15.84 25.54
C LEU A 36 -5.10 14.53 25.30
N THR A 37 -4.81 13.56 26.17
CA THR A 37 -5.73 12.63 26.81
C THR A 37 -6.81 11.97 25.94
N ASN A 38 -6.48 10.76 25.47
CA ASN A 38 -7.39 9.66 25.15
C ASN A 38 -8.14 9.68 23.80
N ARG A 39 -7.39 9.79 22.69
CA ARG A 39 -7.86 9.56 21.30
C ARG A 39 -7.06 8.49 20.54
N ASN A 40 -6.39 7.58 21.24
CA ASN A 40 -5.38 6.69 20.64
C ASN A 40 -5.90 5.35 20.09
N ALA A 41 -7.19 5.05 20.18
CA ALA A 41 -7.65 3.66 20.11
C ALA A 41 -8.39 3.31 18.82
N ILE A 42 -7.82 3.49 17.61
CA ILE A 42 -8.55 3.06 16.39
C ILE A 42 -7.71 2.26 15.36
N ILE A 43 -6.37 2.36 15.29
CA ILE A 43 -5.51 1.37 14.56
C ILE A 43 -4.12 1.16 15.21
N SER A 44 -3.54 2.12 15.94
CA SER A 44 -2.08 2.25 15.95
C SER A 44 -1.37 2.47 17.29
N GLU A 45 -1.81 1.89 18.41
CA GLU A 45 -0.90 1.75 19.56
C GLU A 45 -0.07 0.44 19.52
N GLY A 46 -0.41 -0.52 18.64
CA GLY A 46 0.31 -1.79 18.49
C GLY A 46 1.09 -2.00 17.19
N ASN A 47 0.63 -1.44 16.05
CA ASN A 47 1.10 -1.86 14.72
C ASN A 47 2.04 -0.87 14.02
N ARG A 48 2.63 0.08 14.75
CA ARG A 48 3.65 0.98 14.19
C ARG A 48 5.01 0.32 14.28
N GLU A 49 5.59 0.02 13.14
CA GLU A 49 6.91 -0.58 13.04
C GLU A 49 7.96 0.46 12.65
N LYS A 50 9.18 0.31 13.20
CA LYS A 50 10.33 1.14 12.81
C LYS A 50 10.98 0.67 11.51
N THR A 51 10.74 -0.58 11.13
CA THR A 51 11.37 -1.24 9.99
C THR A 51 10.32 -2.01 9.22
N LEU A 52 10.49 -2.09 7.91
CA LEU A 52 9.67 -2.94 7.04
C LEU A 52 10.18 -4.38 7.07
N ARG A 53 9.27 -5.35 7.09
CA ARG A 53 9.54 -6.77 6.87
C ARG A 53 9.13 -7.20 5.47
N MET A 54 9.86 -8.14 4.87
CA MET A 54 9.54 -8.66 3.53
C MET A 54 8.21 -9.42 3.55
N GLY A 55 7.38 -9.23 2.54
CA GLY A 55 6.10 -9.94 2.41
C GLY A 55 4.96 -9.41 3.27
N HIS A 56 5.22 -8.51 4.21
CA HIS A 56 4.20 -7.84 5.03
C HIS A 56 3.64 -6.60 4.32
N MET A 57 2.44 -6.16 4.70
CA MET A 57 1.76 -5.03 4.10
C MET A 57 1.85 -3.79 4.98
N TYR A 58 2.17 -2.64 4.38
CA TYR A 58 2.35 -1.40 5.12
C TYR A 58 1.77 -0.19 4.40
N PHE A 59 1.25 0.75 5.20
CA PHE A 59 1.14 2.16 4.83
C PHE A 59 2.29 2.97 5.42
N PHE A 60 2.70 4.03 4.73
CA PHE A 60 3.62 5.05 5.25
C PHE A 60 3.56 6.32 4.43
N HIS A 61 4.07 7.44 4.95
CA HIS A 61 4.25 8.65 4.16
C HIS A 61 5.59 8.66 3.44
N TYR A 62 5.54 8.91 2.13
CA TYR A 62 6.71 8.92 1.27
C TYR A 62 6.83 10.20 0.47
N GLN A 63 8.02 10.77 0.45
CA GLN A 63 8.41 11.90 -0.38
C GLN A 63 9.66 11.52 -1.17
N PRO A 64 9.52 11.12 -2.46
CA PRO A 64 10.63 10.64 -3.25
C PRO A 64 11.72 11.71 -3.43
N LYS A 65 12.97 11.27 -3.41
CA LYS A 65 14.14 12.12 -3.66
C LYS A 65 14.06 12.89 -4.98
N LEU A 66 13.61 12.22 -6.04
CA LEU A 66 13.57 12.75 -7.40
C LEU A 66 12.14 13.14 -7.82
N ARG A 67 11.28 13.55 -6.87
CA ARG A 67 9.87 13.88 -7.12
C ARG A 67 9.65 14.85 -8.29
N GLU A 68 10.56 15.78 -8.50
CA GLU A 68 10.52 16.78 -9.58
C GLU A 68 10.74 16.19 -10.97
N LYS A 69 11.17 14.93 -11.06
CA LYS A 69 11.41 14.19 -12.31
C LYS A 69 10.46 13.02 -12.52
N LEU A 70 9.60 12.72 -11.54
CA LEU A 70 8.65 11.60 -11.61
C LEU A 70 7.34 12.08 -12.22
N ALA A 71 6.88 11.41 -13.28
CA ALA A 71 5.58 11.70 -13.89
C ALA A 71 4.46 11.74 -12.83
N TYR A 72 4.45 10.76 -11.93
CA TYR A 72 3.66 10.77 -10.71
C TYR A 72 4.26 9.84 -9.66
N TYR A 73 3.85 10.03 -8.40
CA TYR A 73 4.19 9.18 -7.28
C TYR A 73 3.09 9.22 -6.23
N ASP A 74 2.97 8.15 -5.46
CA ASP A 74 2.04 8.02 -4.35
C ASP A 74 2.71 8.49 -3.05
N VAL A 75 2.10 9.46 -2.35
CA VAL A 75 2.61 9.97 -1.07
C VAL A 75 2.17 9.15 0.14
N PHE A 76 1.17 8.30 -0.02
CA PHE A 76 0.67 7.40 1.03
C PHE A 76 0.52 5.97 0.52
N PRO A 77 1.64 5.33 0.12
CA PRO A 77 1.61 4.05 -0.57
C PRO A 77 1.18 2.87 0.32
N LEU A 78 0.47 1.92 -0.29
CA LEU A 78 0.13 0.61 0.29
C LEU A 78 1.06 -0.47 -0.29
N VAL A 79 2.11 -0.81 0.45
CA VAL A 79 3.27 -1.54 -0.08
C VAL A 79 3.44 -2.88 0.59
N ILE A 80 3.75 -3.89 -0.23
CA ILE A 80 4.40 -5.12 0.22
C ILE A 80 5.87 -5.09 -0.22
N PRO A 81 6.86 -5.05 0.70
CA PRO A 81 8.27 -5.16 0.33
C PRO A 81 8.56 -6.55 -0.23
N VAL A 82 9.15 -6.60 -1.43
CA VAL A 82 9.46 -7.85 -2.15
C VAL A 82 10.95 -7.98 -2.47
N GLY A 83 11.76 -7.01 -2.09
CA GLY A 83 13.20 -7.05 -2.23
C GLY A 83 13.86 -5.84 -1.62
N SER A 84 15.18 -5.86 -1.56
CA SER A 84 15.99 -4.75 -1.07
C SER A 84 17.02 -4.31 -2.11
N TYR A 85 17.53 -3.10 -1.95
CA TYR A 85 18.69 -2.59 -2.65
C TYR A 85 19.47 -1.65 -1.71
N ALA A 86 20.65 -1.19 -2.12
CA ALA A 86 21.58 -0.48 -1.24
C ALA A 86 20.99 0.70 -0.44
N LYS A 87 19.97 1.39 -0.96
CA LYS A 87 19.34 2.57 -0.31
C LYS A 87 17.93 2.32 0.20
N GLY A 88 17.39 1.10 0.09
CA GLY A 88 16.03 0.84 0.56
C GLY A 88 15.42 -0.43 0.01
N ILE A 89 14.14 -0.37 -0.37
CA ILE A 89 13.38 -1.55 -0.79
C ILE A 89 12.88 -1.46 -2.23
N ILE A 90 12.62 -2.63 -2.79
CA ILE A 90 11.74 -2.82 -3.93
C ILE A 90 10.38 -3.20 -3.34
N GLY A 91 9.39 -2.33 -3.52
CA GLY A 91 8.05 -2.48 -2.98
C GLY A 91 7.02 -2.70 -4.08
N MET A 92 6.01 -3.49 -3.77
CA MET A 92 4.82 -3.71 -4.59
C MET A 92 3.68 -2.83 -4.05
N ASN A 93 3.45 -1.67 -4.67
CA ASN A 93 2.42 -0.71 -4.27
C ASN A 93 1.08 -0.98 -4.98
N PHE A 94 0.07 -1.41 -4.22
CA PHE A 94 -1.24 -1.74 -4.76
C PHE A 94 -2.01 -0.54 -5.29
N HIS A 95 -1.71 0.69 -4.85
CA HIS A 95 -2.46 1.88 -5.26
C HIS A 95 -2.35 2.21 -6.76
N TYR A 96 -1.28 1.77 -7.42
CA TYR A 96 -1.10 1.93 -8.87
C TYR A 96 -2.10 1.08 -9.68
N LEU A 97 -2.83 0.18 -9.04
CA LEU A 97 -3.91 -0.60 -9.67
C LEU A 97 -5.28 -0.04 -9.27
N PRO A 98 -6.28 -0.09 -10.18
CA PRO A 98 -7.67 0.06 -9.78
C PRO A 98 -8.10 -1.10 -8.87
N TYR A 99 -9.11 -0.90 -8.02
CA TYR A 99 -9.50 -1.85 -6.97
C TYR A 99 -9.70 -3.29 -7.46
N ASN A 100 -10.41 -3.48 -8.58
CA ASN A 100 -10.62 -4.80 -9.19
C ASN A 100 -9.32 -5.51 -9.64
N MET A 101 -8.25 -4.75 -9.93
CA MET A 101 -6.93 -5.29 -10.27
C MET A 101 -6.09 -5.56 -9.03
N ARG A 102 -6.27 -4.76 -7.96
CA ARG A 102 -5.70 -5.03 -6.64
C ARG A 102 -6.14 -6.40 -6.13
N GLU A 103 -7.44 -6.67 -6.16
CA GLU A 103 -8.00 -7.97 -5.78
C GLU A 103 -7.47 -9.12 -6.65
N ARG A 104 -7.42 -8.94 -7.97
CA ARG A 104 -6.92 -9.97 -8.89
C ARG A 104 -5.46 -10.32 -8.60
N LEU A 105 -4.63 -9.32 -8.34
CA LEU A 105 -3.25 -9.54 -7.94
C LEU A 105 -3.18 -10.27 -6.60
N MET A 106 -3.92 -9.80 -5.58
CA MET A 106 -3.92 -10.41 -4.25
C MET A 106 -4.38 -11.88 -4.25
N LYS A 107 -5.41 -12.21 -5.03
CA LYS A 107 -5.88 -13.60 -5.21
C LYS A 107 -4.79 -14.53 -5.74
N LYS A 108 -3.88 -14.03 -6.59
CA LYS A 108 -2.72 -14.82 -7.07
C LYS A 108 -1.63 -14.94 -6.02
N LEU A 109 -1.45 -13.89 -5.22
CA LEU A 109 -0.43 -13.80 -4.19
C LEU A 109 -0.75 -14.64 -2.95
N ILE A 110 -2.04 -14.85 -2.62
CA ILE A 110 -2.44 -15.61 -1.42
C ILE A 110 -1.92 -17.07 -1.44
N GLY A 111 -1.59 -17.61 -2.62
CA GLY A 111 -0.91 -18.91 -2.73
C GLY A 111 0.53 -18.94 -2.18
N TYR A 112 1.07 -17.78 -1.80
CA TYR A 112 2.38 -17.60 -1.15
C TYR A 112 2.24 -17.17 0.32
N LEU A 113 1.03 -17.21 0.87
CA LEU A 113 0.80 -16.89 2.28
C LEU A 113 1.57 -17.87 3.17
N ASN A 114 2.28 -17.33 4.15
CA ASN A 114 3.00 -18.08 5.16
C ASN A 114 2.78 -17.42 6.52
N GLU A 115 3.13 -18.13 7.59
CA GLU A 115 3.05 -17.64 8.96
C GLU A 115 4.44 -17.70 9.62
N GLU A 116 4.74 -16.71 10.44
CA GLU A 116 5.90 -16.70 11.32
C GLU A 116 5.49 -16.49 12.77
N ARG A 117 6.33 -16.97 13.69
CA ARG A 117 6.15 -16.70 15.12
C ARG A 117 6.81 -15.37 15.46
N THR A 118 6.05 -14.47 16.07
CA THR A 118 6.55 -13.19 16.58
C THR A 118 6.43 -13.16 18.10
N PRO A 119 7.10 -12.22 18.80
CA PRO A 119 6.92 -12.05 20.24
C PRO A 119 5.45 -11.81 20.66
N GLY A 120 4.65 -11.24 19.76
CA GLY A 120 3.22 -10.99 19.96
C GLY A 120 2.28 -12.13 19.50
N GLY A 121 2.82 -13.26 19.03
CA GLY A 121 2.01 -14.40 18.59
C GLY A 121 2.42 -14.94 17.22
N ARG A 122 1.50 -14.94 16.27
CA ARG A 122 1.76 -15.31 14.87
C ARG A 122 1.50 -14.10 13.99
N SER A 123 2.34 -13.90 12.98
CA SER A 123 2.12 -12.91 11.93
C SER A 123 2.17 -13.60 10.58
N ALA A 124 1.26 -13.21 9.69
CA ALA A 124 1.17 -13.77 8.36
C ALA A 124 1.78 -12.81 7.33
N TYR A 125 2.48 -13.37 6.35
CA TYR A 125 3.21 -12.63 5.32
C TYR A 125 3.18 -13.40 4.00
N LEU A 126 3.48 -12.71 2.91
CA LEU A 126 3.67 -13.34 1.60
C LEU A 126 5.13 -13.73 1.40
N ASN A 127 5.42 -15.02 1.27
CA ASN A 127 6.75 -15.50 0.89
C ASN A 127 6.99 -15.29 -0.62
N ILE A 128 7.19 -14.03 -1.01
CA ILE A 128 7.37 -13.63 -2.41
C ILE A 128 8.55 -12.65 -2.56
N THR A 129 9.29 -12.81 -3.65
CA THR A 129 10.44 -11.95 -3.97
C THR A 129 10.24 -11.21 -5.29
N TYR A 130 11.03 -10.16 -5.51
CA TYR A 130 11.07 -9.44 -6.79
C TYR A 130 11.38 -10.38 -7.96
N ASN A 131 12.30 -11.35 -7.78
CA ASN A 131 12.64 -12.33 -8.82
C ASN A 131 11.46 -13.25 -9.15
N THR A 132 10.61 -13.58 -8.17
CA THR A 132 9.36 -14.33 -8.39
C THR A 132 8.36 -13.54 -9.25
N LEU A 133 8.36 -12.21 -9.11
CA LEU A 133 7.43 -11.31 -9.81
C LEU A 133 7.93 -10.92 -11.21
N LEU A 134 9.25 -10.80 -11.39
CA LEU A 134 9.91 -10.24 -12.57
C LEU A 134 9.51 -10.85 -13.93
N PRO A 135 9.19 -12.15 -14.06
CA PRO A 135 8.72 -12.67 -15.34
C PRO A 135 7.43 -12.02 -15.82
N PHE A 136 6.61 -11.46 -14.91
CA PHE A 136 5.32 -10.82 -15.18
C PHE A 136 4.34 -11.63 -16.04
N THR A 137 4.57 -12.92 -16.26
CA THR A 137 3.67 -13.83 -16.97
C THR A 137 2.48 -14.20 -16.08
N ARG A 138 2.77 -14.75 -14.89
CA ARG A 138 1.77 -15.11 -13.88
C ARG A 138 1.19 -13.88 -13.18
N PHE A 139 2.03 -12.89 -12.89
CA PHE A 139 1.69 -11.69 -12.12
C PHE A 139 1.77 -10.42 -12.97
N LYS A 140 1.17 -10.43 -14.16
CA LYS A 140 1.17 -9.26 -15.05
C LYS A 140 0.71 -7.98 -14.35
N GLU A 141 -0.26 -8.09 -13.44
CA GLU A 141 -0.78 -6.97 -12.64
C GLU A 141 0.25 -6.38 -11.68
N ALA A 142 1.31 -7.11 -11.32
CA ALA A 142 2.39 -6.56 -10.50
C ALA A 142 3.28 -5.59 -11.27
N ARG A 143 3.30 -5.63 -12.61
CA ARG A 143 4.21 -4.82 -13.43
C ARG A 143 4.14 -3.32 -13.12
N PRO A 144 2.97 -2.66 -13.06
CA PRO A 144 2.90 -1.24 -12.72
C PRO A 144 3.07 -0.94 -11.22
N THR A 145 3.10 -1.94 -10.35
CA THR A 145 3.14 -1.73 -8.89
C THR A 145 4.54 -1.81 -8.31
N ILE A 146 5.54 -2.27 -9.07
CA ILE A 146 6.91 -2.38 -8.57
C ILE A 146 7.62 -1.03 -8.61
N HIS A 147 7.93 -0.50 -7.44
CA HIS A 147 8.67 0.75 -7.28
C HIS A 147 9.84 0.59 -6.31
N LYS A 148 10.89 1.40 -6.51
CA LYS A 148 11.97 1.54 -5.54
C LYS A 148 11.61 2.64 -4.54
N TYR A 149 11.74 2.32 -3.27
CA TYR A 149 11.58 3.28 -2.19
C TYR A 149 12.93 3.49 -1.52
N ASP A 150 13.45 4.71 -1.61
CA ASP A 150 14.64 5.13 -0.88
C ASP A 150 14.28 5.31 0.61
N MET A 151 14.89 4.47 1.45
CA MET A 151 14.68 4.43 2.90
C MET A 151 15.74 5.26 3.65
N THR A 152 16.62 5.96 2.93
CA THR A 152 17.64 6.82 3.52
C THR A 152 17.14 8.24 3.76
N GLY A 153 17.84 8.98 4.62
CA GLY A 153 17.55 10.38 4.89
C GLY A 153 16.14 10.60 5.44
N SER A 154 15.44 11.60 4.92
CA SER A 154 14.09 11.96 5.36
C SER A 154 13.02 11.72 4.29
N TYR A 155 13.23 10.76 3.36
CA TYR A 155 12.25 10.48 2.29
C TYR A 155 11.03 9.72 2.81
N VAL A 156 11.21 8.86 3.82
CA VAL A 156 10.11 8.33 4.62
C VAL A 156 9.84 9.31 5.76
N ARG A 157 8.59 9.78 5.86
CA ARG A 157 8.19 10.86 6.76
C ARG A 157 7.42 10.37 7.99
N SER A 158 7.21 9.07 8.13
CA SER A 158 6.43 8.45 9.20
C SER A 158 7.03 7.13 9.68
N GLN A 159 6.51 6.61 10.78
CA GLN A 159 6.62 5.17 11.07
C GLN A 159 5.79 4.36 10.04
N PHE A 160 6.07 3.06 9.95
CA PHE A 160 5.33 2.17 9.07
C PHE A 160 4.10 1.64 9.81
N ILE A 161 2.92 1.76 9.20
CA ILE A 161 1.68 1.20 9.73
C ILE A 161 1.56 -0.21 9.15
N HIS A 162 1.82 -1.22 9.96
CA HIS A 162 1.63 -2.62 9.58
C HIS A 162 0.14 -2.92 9.45
N VAL A 163 -0.24 -3.53 8.34
CA VAL A 163 -1.59 -4.03 8.07
C VAL A 163 -1.57 -5.54 8.27
N GLU A 164 -2.33 -6.02 9.26
CA GLU A 164 -2.42 -7.45 9.55
C GLU A 164 -3.14 -8.18 8.40
N ALA A 165 -2.85 -9.48 8.26
CA ALA A 165 -3.29 -10.24 7.09
C ALA A 165 -4.81 -10.39 6.97
N ASP A 166 -5.53 -10.39 8.08
CA ASP A 166 -7.00 -10.36 8.12
C ASP A 166 -7.58 -9.00 7.66
N GLU A 167 -6.80 -7.92 7.74
CA GLU A 167 -7.17 -6.58 7.28
C GLU A 167 -6.78 -6.30 5.82
N TRP A 168 -5.98 -7.16 5.16
CA TRP A 168 -5.50 -6.92 3.79
C TRP A 168 -6.63 -6.68 2.79
N ASN A 169 -7.71 -7.46 2.84
CA ASN A 169 -8.84 -7.25 1.93
C ASN A 169 -9.46 -5.86 2.10
N THR A 170 -9.60 -5.41 3.35
CA THR A 170 -10.07 -4.05 3.65
C THR A 170 -9.07 -3.03 3.11
N ALA A 171 -7.79 -3.16 3.45
CA ALA A 171 -6.73 -2.23 3.04
C ALA A 171 -6.68 -1.99 1.52
N LEU A 172 -6.88 -3.04 0.71
CA LEU A 172 -6.89 -2.91 -0.76
C LEU A 172 -8.04 -2.04 -1.29
N HIS A 173 -9.15 -1.95 -0.57
CA HIS A 173 -10.36 -1.20 -0.95
C HIS A 173 -10.42 0.20 -0.38
N LEU A 174 -9.41 0.63 0.37
CA LEU A 174 -9.38 1.97 0.92
C LEU A 174 -9.09 2.98 -0.21
N PRO A 175 -9.90 4.06 -0.36
CA PRO A 175 -9.67 5.11 -1.34
C PRO A 175 -8.69 6.14 -0.76
N VAL A 176 -7.50 5.66 -0.40
CA VAL A 176 -6.47 6.43 0.32
C VAL A 176 -5.22 6.65 -0.51
N GLU A 177 -5.24 6.20 -1.77
CA GLU A 177 -4.21 6.57 -2.74
C GLU A 177 -4.14 8.09 -2.91
N GLU A 178 -2.92 8.64 -2.85
CA GLU A 178 -2.69 10.08 -2.98
C GLU A 178 -1.55 10.32 -3.96
N PHE A 179 -1.88 10.42 -5.26
CA PHE A 179 -0.89 10.66 -6.30
C PHE A 179 -0.57 12.15 -6.46
N ARG A 180 0.72 12.45 -6.68
CA ARG A 180 1.26 13.79 -6.95
C ARG A 180 2.16 13.72 -8.18
N SER A 181 2.27 14.79 -8.97
CA SER A 181 3.10 14.86 -10.19
C SER A 181 4.19 15.93 -10.13
N THR A 182 5.12 15.92 -11.11
CA THR A 182 6.28 16.82 -11.25
C THR A 182 5.96 18.31 -11.08
N SER A 183 4.74 18.74 -11.41
CA SER A 183 4.35 20.15 -11.38
C SER A 183 3.97 20.66 -9.99
N GLY A 184 4.04 19.84 -8.94
CA GLY A 184 3.76 20.26 -7.56
C GLY A 184 2.32 20.68 -7.26
N GLY A 185 1.45 20.73 -8.27
CA GLY A 185 0.00 20.90 -8.18
C GLY A 185 -0.74 19.59 -8.43
N ASP A 186 -2.05 19.61 -8.23
CA ASP A 186 -3.02 18.50 -8.28
C ASP A 186 -3.17 17.79 -9.65
N GLY A 187 -2.09 17.61 -10.40
CA GLY A 187 -2.11 17.36 -11.83
C GLY A 187 -2.09 15.89 -12.26
N VAL A 188 -2.43 14.94 -11.41
CA VAL A 188 -2.62 13.56 -11.85
C VAL A 188 -3.79 12.92 -11.09
N THR A 189 -4.74 12.38 -11.85
CA THR A 189 -5.91 11.70 -11.33
C THR A 189 -5.64 10.20 -11.17
N ASN A 190 -6.35 9.54 -10.25
CA ASN A 190 -6.32 8.09 -10.13
C ASN A 190 -6.69 7.40 -11.46
N THR A 191 -7.60 8.00 -12.22
CA THR A 191 -8.01 7.52 -13.55
C THR A 191 -6.83 7.45 -14.52
N GLU A 192 -6.02 8.51 -14.58
CA GLU A 192 -4.82 8.56 -15.44
C GLU A 192 -3.79 7.52 -15.00
N VAL A 193 -3.45 7.46 -13.71
CA VAL A 193 -2.51 6.46 -13.18
C VAL A 193 -2.97 5.04 -13.48
N TRP A 194 -4.25 4.75 -13.29
CA TRP A 194 -4.80 3.41 -13.55
C TRP A 194 -4.90 3.10 -15.03
N GLN A 195 -5.06 4.11 -15.89
CA GLN A 195 -5.00 3.93 -17.34
C GLN A 195 -3.59 3.52 -17.77
N ASP A 196 -2.56 4.25 -17.33
CA ASP A 196 -1.16 3.88 -17.54
C ASP A 196 -0.85 2.46 -17.07
N SER A 197 -1.40 2.06 -15.92
CA SER A 197 -1.24 0.71 -15.40
C SER A 197 -1.88 -0.35 -16.29
N ARG A 198 -3.07 -0.09 -16.83
CA ARG A 198 -3.72 -1.00 -17.80
C ARG A 198 -2.89 -1.14 -19.07
N ASP A 199 -2.34 -0.04 -19.56
CA ASP A 199 -1.52 -0.02 -20.77
C ASP A 199 -0.21 -0.80 -20.56
N LYS A 200 0.44 -0.65 -19.41
CA LYS A 200 1.62 -1.45 -19.01
C LYS A 200 1.33 -2.96 -18.95
N ILE A 201 0.10 -3.35 -18.62
CA ILE A 201 -0.31 -4.76 -18.53
C ILE A 201 -0.74 -5.31 -19.90
N GLY A 202 -0.98 -4.44 -20.89
CA GLY A 202 -1.48 -4.81 -22.22
C GLY A 202 -3.00 -5.01 -22.25
N ILE A 203 -3.74 -4.41 -21.31
CA ILE A 203 -5.21 -4.41 -21.32
C ILE A 203 -5.67 -3.10 -21.95
N ARG A 204 -6.01 -3.11 -23.24
CA ARG A 204 -6.66 -1.95 -23.88
C ARG A 204 -8.14 -1.91 -23.47
N PRO A 205 -8.73 -0.72 -23.26
CA PRO A 205 -10.19 -0.61 -23.14
C PRO A 205 -10.82 -1.23 -24.38
N SER A 206 -11.80 -2.13 -24.18
CA SER A 206 -12.64 -2.56 -25.29
C SER A 206 -13.38 -1.33 -25.79
N ILE A 207 -13.05 -0.86 -26.98
CA ILE A 207 -13.86 0.15 -27.67
C ILE A 207 -15.23 -0.50 -27.84
N ARG A 208 -16.22 0.01 -27.10
CA ARG A 208 -17.64 -0.26 -27.35
C ARG A 208 -18.14 0.80 -28.31
#